data_AF-A0A3M7MUI7-F1
#
_entry.id   AF-A0A3M7MUI7-F1
#
_cell.length_a   1.000
_cell.length_b   1.000
_cell.length_c   1.000
_cell.angle_alpha   90.00
_cell.angle_beta   90.00
_cell.angle_gamma   90.00
#
_symmetry.space_group_name_H-M   'P 1'
#
loop_
_entity.id
_entity.type
_entity.pdbx_description
1 polymer ?
#
loop_
_entity_poly.entity_id
_entity_poly.type
_entity_poly.pdbx_seq_one_letter_code
_entity_poly.pdbx_strand_id
1 'polypeptide(L)'
;MGLIEDAKRYVADDRLQDYERRVLGSLVAVANDDLDQAVHILLEENKNEQSELLALAKQNLAVALLYQGDIERARLLLIQLINQNESFQTLTTNLATIYELTSDRSKDKKLALAGKIAAEMHALKQPRSFLNDDFKL
;
A
#
# COMPACT_ATOMS: atom_id res chain seq x y z
N MET A 1 7.43 21.34 2.60
CA MET A 1 7.39 21.74 1.17
C MET A 1 8.65 21.34 0.40
N GLY A 2 9.88 21.46 0.93
CA GLY A 2 11.10 21.10 0.17
C GLY A 2 11.22 19.63 -0.28
N LEU A 3 10.81 18.68 0.56
CA LEU A 3 10.97 17.24 0.29
C LEU A 3 10.19 16.73 -0.94
N ILE A 4 9.01 17.31 -1.21
CA ILE A 4 8.19 16.92 -2.37
C ILE A 4 8.83 17.42 -3.66
N GLU A 5 9.35 18.65 -3.67
CA GLU A 5 10.03 19.22 -4.84
C GLU A 5 11.34 18.51 -5.14
N ASP A 6 12.08 18.09 -4.10
CA ASP A 6 13.27 17.25 -4.29
C ASP A 6 12.91 15.86 -4.81
N ALA A 7 11.85 15.23 -4.30
CA ALA A 7 11.35 13.97 -4.84
C ALA A 7 10.93 14.09 -6.32
N LYS A 8 10.25 15.17 -6.71
CA LYS A 8 9.90 15.45 -8.12
C LYS A 8 11.15 15.56 -9.00
N ARG A 9 12.21 16.22 -8.51
CA ARG A 9 13.49 16.32 -9.22
C ARG A 9 14.15 14.96 -9.39
N TYR A 10 14.12 14.12 -8.35
CA TYR A 10 14.63 12.75 -8.43
C TYR A 10 13.82 11.88 -9.40
N VAL A 11 12.50 12.03 -9.47
CA VAL A 11 11.66 11.34 -10.46
C VAL A 11 11.99 11.80 -11.89
N ALA A 12 12.37 13.06 -12.09
CA ALA A 12 12.77 13.58 -13.40
C ALA A 12 14.18 13.11 -13.84
N ASP A 13 14.96 12.53 -12.93
CA ASP A 13 16.34 12.11 -13.19
C ASP A 13 16.43 10.74 -13.88
N ASP A 14 17.34 10.60 -14.85
CA ASP A 14 17.59 9.38 -15.63
C ASP A 14 18.34 8.26 -14.89
N ARG A 15 18.66 8.48 -13.60
CA ARG A 15 19.29 7.48 -12.75
C ARG A 15 18.35 6.37 -12.27
N LEU A 16 17.04 6.59 -12.26
CA LEU A 16 16.05 5.59 -11.81
C LEU A 16 15.65 4.66 -12.96
N GLN A 17 15.46 3.39 -12.65
CA GLN A 17 14.79 2.48 -13.58
C GLN A 17 13.35 2.95 -13.83
N ASP A 18 12.81 2.65 -15.01
CA ASP A 18 11.47 3.09 -15.40
C ASP A 18 10.39 2.70 -14.37
N TYR A 19 10.50 1.51 -13.77
CA TYR A 19 9.57 1.04 -12.75
C TYR A 19 9.71 1.84 -11.43
N GLU A 20 10.94 2.08 -10.97
CA GLU A 20 11.21 2.84 -9.73
C GLU A 20 10.71 4.27 -9.86
N ARG A 21 10.95 4.86 -11.04
CA ARG A 21 10.48 6.21 -11.38
C ARG A 21 8.96 6.33 -11.30
N ARG A 22 8.24 5.34 -11.82
CA ARG A 22 6.76 5.30 -11.78
C ARG A 22 6.25 5.13 -10.35
N VAL A 23 6.80 4.15 -9.61
CA VAL A 23 6.42 3.92 -8.21
C VAL A 23 6.66 5.18 -7.38
N LEU A 24 7.83 5.80 -7.48
CA LEU A 24 8.13 7.04 -6.78
C LEU A 24 7.23 8.20 -7.25
N GLY A 25 6.98 8.32 -8.55
CA GLY A 25 6.07 9.30 -9.12
C GLY A 25 4.65 9.18 -8.58
N SER A 26 4.14 7.96 -8.39
CA SER A 26 2.83 7.72 -7.79
C SER A 26 2.78 8.15 -6.32
N LEU A 27 3.85 7.89 -5.55
CA LEU A 27 3.94 8.33 -4.15
C LEU A 27 4.03 9.85 -4.03
N VAL A 28 4.72 10.50 -4.97
CA VAL A 28 4.72 11.96 -5.09
C VAL A 28 3.33 12.49 -5.43
N ALA A 29 2.58 11.82 -6.30
CA ALA A 29 1.19 12.18 -6.61
C ALA A 29 0.30 12.05 -5.37
N VAL A 30 0.40 10.93 -4.61
CA VAL A 30 -0.27 10.75 -3.32
C VAL A 30 0.08 11.89 -2.35
N ALA A 31 1.35 12.24 -2.21
CA ALA A 31 1.78 13.31 -1.32
C ALA A 31 1.30 14.71 -1.74
N ASN A 32 0.91 14.89 -3.01
CA ASN A 32 0.33 16.13 -3.54
C ASN A 32 -1.21 16.08 -3.61
N ASP A 33 -1.85 15.07 -3.01
CA ASP A 33 -3.31 14.86 -3.05
C ASP A 33 -3.87 14.58 -4.46
N ASP A 34 -3.00 14.31 -5.44
CA ASP A 34 -3.39 13.93 -6.81
C ASP A 34 -3.59 12.41 -6.89
N LEU A 35 -4.66 11.94 -6.26
CA LEU A 35 -4.94 10.51 -6.18
C LEU A 35 -5.35 9.92 -7.53
N ASP A 36 -5.95 10.70 -8.42
CA ASP A 36 -6.32 10.22 -9.75
C ASP A 36 -5.07 9.84 -10.56
N GLN A 37 -4.01 10.67 -10.53
CA GLN A 37 -2.73 10.30 -11.12
C GLN A 37 -2.07 9.12 -10.40
N ALA A 38 -2.09 9.09 -9.07
CA ALA A 38 -1.51 7.97 -8.33
C ALA A 38 -2.20 6.64 -8.68
N VAL A 39 -3.53 6.63 -8.76
CA VAL A 39 -4.34 5.48 -9.17
C VAL A 39 -4.00 5.06 -10.58
N HIS A 40 -3.95 6.00 -11.52
CA HIS A 40 -3.59 5.74 -12.91
C HIS A 40 -2.21 5.06 -12.99
N ILE A 41 -1.19 5.62 -12.34
CA ILE A 41 0.17 5.08 -12.36
C ILE A 41 0.24 3.67 -11.75
N LEU A 42 -0.44 3.45 -10.61
CA LEU A 42 -0.33 2.18 -9.86
C LEU A 42 -1.24 1.06 -10.36
N LEU A 43 -2.36 1.39 -11.02
CA LEU A 43 -3.32 0.40 -11.53
C LEU A 43 -3.14 0.08 -13.01
N GLU A 44 -2.54 0.96 -13.80
CA GLU A 44 -2.21 0.67 -15.22
C GLU A 44 -0.95 -0.19 -15.39
N GLU A 45 -0.19 -0.46 -14.33
CA GLU A 45 0.97 -1.32 -14.42
C GLU A 45 0.61 -2.76 -14.83
N ASN A 46 1.45 -3.29 -15.73
CA ASN A 46 1.35 -4.66 -16.21
C ASN A 46 1.31 -5.63 -15.04
N LYS A 47 0.26 -6.47 -15.01
CA LYS A 47 0.02 -7.53 -14.01
C LYS A 47 1.18 -8.53 -13.80
N ASN A 48 2.25 -8.41 -14.60
CA ASN A 48 3.38 -9.33 -14.65
C ASN A 48 4.60 -8.85 -13.85
N GLU A 49 4.67 -7.58 -13.44
CA GLU A 49 5.72 -7.08 -12.54
C GLU A 49 5.21 -7.05 -11.10
N GLN A 50 5.35 -8.19 -10.41
CA GLN A 50 5.19 -8.25 -8.97
C GLN A 50 6.47 -7.71 -8.33
N SER A 51 6.42 -6.48 -7.85
CA SER A 51 7.50 -5.85 -7.08
C SER A 51 6.99 -5.49 -5.69
N GLU A 52 7.82 -5.75 -4.67
CA GLU A 52 7.53 -5.36 -3.30
C GLU A 52 7.32 -3.83 -3.17
N LEU A 53 8.03 -3.05 -3.99
CA LEU A 53 7.86 -1.59 -4.06
C LEU A 53 6.47 -1.18 -4.55
N LEU A 54 5.92 -1.92 -5.52
CA LEU A 54 4.57 -1.67 -6.03
C LEU A 54 3.51 -1.99 -4.97
N ALA A 55 3.69 -3.07 -4.21
CA ALA A 55 2.80 -3.42 -3.10
C ALA A 55 2.79 -2.33 -2.02
N LEU A 56 3.96 -1.80 -1.66
CA LEU A 56 4.10 -0.68 -0.72
C LEU A 56 3.43 0.60 -1.24
N ALA A 57 3.61 0.94 -2.51
CA ALA A 57 2.98 2.14 -3.07
C ALA A 57 1.45 2.03 -3.16
N LYS A 58 0.94 0.85 -3.55
CA LYS A 58 -0.50 0.56 -3.51
C LYS A 58 -1.07 0.68 -2.10
N GLN A 59 -0.39 0.16 -1.08
CA GLN A 59 -0.87 0.37 0.29
C GLN A 59 -0.94 1.86 0.67
N ASN A 60 0.06 2.66 0.33
CA ASN A 60 0.04 4.10 0.61
C ASN A 60 -1.12 4.79 -0.10
N LEU A 61 -1.41 4.40 -1.34
CA LEU A 61 -2.61 4.86 -2.04
C LEU A 61 -3.90 4.47 -1.30
N ALA A 62 -4.03 3.23 -0.80
CA ALA A 62 -5.19 2.83 0.00
C ALA A 62 -5.35 3.68 1.28
N VAL A 63 -4.24 4.04 1.93
CA VAL A 63 -4.27 4.92 3.11
C VAL A 63 -4.74 6.32 2.72
N ALA A 64 -4.25 6.87 1.61
CA ALA A 64 -4.69 8.18 1.13
C ALA A 64 -6.19 8.19 0.76
N LEU A 65 -6.67 7.15 0.07
CA LEU A 65 -8.10 6.95 -0.21
C LEU A 65 -8.94 6.89 1.07
N LEU A 66 -8.45 6.20 2.10
CA LEU A 66 -9.10 6.16 3.41
C LEU A 66 -9.19 7.56 4.05
N TYR A 67 -8.11 8.35 4.02
CA TYR A 67 -8.11 9.71 4.55
C TYR A 67 -9.03 10.67 3.78
N GLN A 68 -9.23 10.45 2.48
CA GLN A 68 -10.22 11.18 1.68
C GLN A 68 -11.66 10.68 1.86
N GLY A 69 -11.87 9.62 2.65
CA GLY A 69 -13.19 9.05 2.92
C GLY A 69 -13.66 8.00 1.90
N ASP A 70 -12.81 7.61 0.95
CA ASP A 70 -13.11 6.52 0.02
C ASP A 70 -12.74 5.15 0.62
N ILE A 71 -13.51 4.77 1.63
CA ILE A 71 -13.23 3.58 2.44
C ILE A 71 -13.41 2.29 1.63
N GLU A 72 -14.35 2.27 0.68
CA GLU A 72 -14.62 1.10 -0.17
C GLU A 72 -13.44 0.78 -1.08
N ARG A 73 -12.92 1.77 -1.82
CA ARG A 73 -11.75 1.55 -2.70
C ARG A 73 -10.51 1.22 -1.90
N ALA A 74 -10.27 1.91 -0.78
CA ALA A 74 -9.17 1.59 0.14
C ALA A 74 -9.24 0.13 0.58
N ARG A 75 -10.42 -0.35 1.01
CA ARG A 75 -10.61 -1.72 1.47
C ARG A 75 -10.35 -2.75 0.38
N LEU A 76 -10.90 -2.55 -0.82
CA LEU A 76 -10.73 -3.48 -1.94
C LEU A 76 -9.27 -3.60 -2.34
N LEU A 77 -8.55 -2.49 -2.37
CA LEU A 77 -7.12 -2.47 -2.71
C LEU A 77 -6.28 -3.24 -1.68
N LEU A 78 -6.54 -3.05 -0.38
CA LEU A 78 -5.84 -3.79 0.67
C LEU A 78 -6.17 -5.29 0.63
N ILE A 79 -7.45 -5.66 0.41
CA ILE A 79 -7.84 -7.07 0.25
C ILE A 79 -7.12 -7.70 -0.95
N GLN A 80 -7.02 -6.98 -2.06
CA GLN A 80 -6.32 -7.45 -3.25
C GLN A 80 -4.84 -7.74 -2.95
N LEU A 81 -4.14 -6.83 -2.27
CA LEU A 81 -2.74 -7.02 -1.91
C LEU A 81 -2.53 -8.27 -1.03
N ILE A 82 -3.38 -8.47 -0.03
CA ILE A 82 -3.32 -9.69 0.82
C ILE A 82 -3.67 -10.94 0.00
N ASN A 83 -4.57 -10.86 -0.98
CA ASN A 83 -4.85 -11.98 -1.89
C ASN A 83 -3.68 -12.29 -2.85
N GLN A 84 -2.77 -11.35 -3.05
CA GLN A 84 -1.55 -11.52 -3.84
C GLN A 84 -0.36 -12.04 -3.01
N ASN A 85 -0.60 -12.45 -1.75
CA ASN A 85 0.42 -12.85 -0.77
C ASN A 85 1.42 -11.72 -0.42
N GLU A 86 1.05 -10.47 -0.68
CA GLU A 86 1.80 -9.33 -0.17
C GLU A 86 1.39 -9.12 1.29
N SER A 87 2.00 -9.87 2.20
CA SER A 87 1.68 -9.81 3.63
C SER A 87 2.81 -9.15 4.42
N PHE A 88 2.53 -7.97 4.95
CA PHE A 88 3.37 -7.27 5.90
C PHE A 88 2.54 -6.55 6.96
N GLN A 89 3.16 -6.24 8.10
CA GLN A 89 2.46 -5.80 9.30
C GLN A 89 1.58 -4.56 9.05
N THR A 90 2.11 -3.54 8.39
CA THR A 90 1.37 -2.29 8.15
C THR A 90 0.13 -2.54 7.29
N LEU A 91 0.21 -3.40 6.27
CA LEU A 91 -0.93 -3.75 5.41
C LEU A 91 -2.07 -4.39 6.22
N THR A 92 -1.68 -5.34 7.06
CA THR A 92 -2.58 -6.07 7.96
C THR A 92 -3.30 -5.13 8.91
N THR A 93 -2.53 -4.24 9.55
CA THR A 93 -3.05 -3.24 10.47
C THR A 93 -4.02 -2.30 9.76
N ASN A 94 -3.68 -1.80 8.57
CA ASN A 94 -4.55 -0.89 7.83
C ASN A 94 -5.89 -1.52 7.47
N LEU A 95 -5.90 -2.79 7.03
CA LEU A 95 -7.16 -3.48 6.72
C LEU A 95 -7.96 -3.78 7.99
N ALA A 96 -7.29 -4.13 9.10
CA ALA A 96 -7.93 -4.31 10.38
C ALA A 96 -8.61 -3.01 10.87
N THR A 97 -7.94 -1.86 10.73
CA THR A 97 -8.50 -0.54 11.04
C THR A 97 -9.74 -0.26 10.20
N ILE A 98 -9.71 -0.53 8.89
CA ILE A 98 -10.89 -0.37 8.04
C ILE A 98 -12.05 -1.26 8.53
N TYR A 99 -11.79 -2.50 8.93
CA TYR A 99 -12.84 -3.36 9.49
C TYR A 99 -13.41 -2.82 10.80
N GLU A 100 -12.60 -2.22 11.66
CA GLU A 100 -13.08 -1.56 12.88
C GLU A 100 -13.97 -0.36 12.58
N LEU A 101 -13.64 0.42 11.55
CA LEU A 101 -14.38 1.62 11.17
C LEU A 101 -15.70 1.32 10.43
N THR A 102 -15.82 0.18 9.76
CA THR A 102 -16.90 -0.05 8.77
C THR A 102 -17.78 -1.26 9.02
N SER A 103 -17.57 -2.02 10.11
CA SER A 103 -18.22 -3.32 10.26
C SER A 103 -18.51 -3.68 11.72
N ASP A 104 -19.77 -3.97 12.03
CA ASP A 104 -20.17 -4.52 13.34
C ASP A 104 -19.55 -5.90 13.61
N ARG A 105 -19.20 -6.63 12.55
CA ARG A 105 -18.47 -7.91 12.60
C ARG A 105 -16.94 -7.75 12.55
N SER A 106 -16.40 -6.62 12.98
CA SER A 106 -14.96 -6.32 12.92
C SER A 106 -14.10 -7.40 13.58
N LYS A 107 -14.56 -7.97 14.71
CA LYS A 107 -13.88 -9.07 15.41
C LYS A 107 -13.71 -10.31 14.53
N ASP A 108 -14.80 -10.78 13.92
CA ASP A 108 -14.77 -11.95 13.03
C ASP A 108 -13.84 -11.73 11.83
N LYS A 109 -13.93 -10.55 11.20
CA LYS A 109 -13.12 -10.21 10.03
C LYS A 109 -11.64 -10.12 10.36
N LYS A 110 -11.27 -9.54 11.51
CA LYS A 110 -9.88 -9.49 11.98
C LYS A 110 -9.34 -10.88 12.33
N LEU A 111 -10.16 -11.74 12.95
CA LEU A 111 -9.78 -13.13 13.24
C LEU A 111 -9.50 -13.90 11.95
N ALA A 112 -10.39 -13.78 10.95
CA ALA A 112 -10.22 -14.41 9.64
C ALA A 112 -8.96 -13.90 8.93
N LEU A 113 -8.71 -12.59 8.99
CA LEU A 113 -7.51 -11.96 8.44
C LEU A 113 -6.23 -12.51 9.09
N ALA A 114 -6.18 -12.57 10.43
CA ALA A 114 -5.05 -13.11 11.16
C ALA A 114 -4.80 -14.59 10.81
N GLY A 115 -5.85 -15.40 10.71
CA GLY A 115 -5.75 -16.80 10.29
C GLY A 115 -5.18 -16.94 8.88
N LYS A 116 -5.58 -16.08 7.95
CA LYS A 116 -5.06 -16.07 6.58
C LYS A 116 -3.56 -15.73 6.55
N ILE A 117 -3.15 -14.65 7.22
CA ILE A 117 -1.74 -14.23 7.25
C ILE A 117 -0.87 -15.30 7.93
N ALA A 118 -1.34 -15.91 9.01
CA ALA A 118 -0.62 -17.00 9.67
C ALA A 118 -0.38 -18.17 8.70
N ALA A 119 -1.39 -18.57 7.93
CA ALA A 119 -1.25 -19.63 6.93
C ALA A 119 -0.21 -19.26 5.84
N GLU A 120 -0.19 -18.01 5.37
CA GLU A 120 0.80 -17.51 4.42
C GLU A 120 2.22 -17.51 5.00
N MET A 121 2.40 -17.02 6.24
CA MET A 121 3.71 -17.02 6.92
C MET A 121 4.28 -18.43 7.11
N HIS A 122 3.42 -19.40 7.44
CA HIS A 122 3.84 -20.80 7.53
C HIS A 122 4.30 -21.36 6.17
N ALA A 123 3.68 -20.93 5.07
CA ALA A 123 4.07 -21.35 3.73
C ALA A 123 5.41 -20.72 3.28
N LEU A 124 5.70 -19.48 3.69
CA LEU A 124 6.84 -18.70 3.18
C LEU A 124 8.20 -18.98 3.87
N LYS A 125 8.26 -19.76 4.96
CA LYS A 125 9.48 -20.08 5.75
C LYS A 125 10.31 -18.88 6.27
N GLN A 126 10.05 -17.64 5.84
CA GLN A 126 10.65 -16.41 6.36
C GLN A 126 9.60 -15.29 6.48
N PRO A 127 9.53 -14.58 7.62
CA PRO A 127 8.64 -13.43 7.77
C PRO A 127 9.22 -12.17 7.08
N ARG A 128 8.44 -11.54 6.20
CA ARG A 128 8.73 -10.20 5.67
C ARG A 128 8.46 -9.15 6.77
N SER A 129 9.49 -8.69 7.48
CA SER A 129 9.37 -7.56 8.43
C SER A 129 9.69 -6.24 7.74
N PHE A 130 8.68 -5.43 7.49
CA PHE A 130 8.84 -4.01 7.18
C PHE A 130 8.41 -3.23 8.42
N LEU A 131 9.37 -2.84 9.25
CA LEU A 131 9.14 -1.92 10.36
C LEU A 131 9.03 -0.51 9.76
N ASN A 132 7.88 0.14 9.97
CA ASN A 132 7.76 1.59 9.77
C ASN A 132 8.43 2.28 10.97
N ASP A 133 9.77 2.32 10.98
CA ASP A 133 10.51 2.92 12.10
C ASP A 133 10.38 4.46 12.17
N ASP A 134 9.87 5.11 11.11
CA ASP A 134 9.88 6.58 10.97
C ASP A 134 8.55 7.32 11.25
N PHE A 135 7.48 6.63 11.67
CA PHE A 135 6.23 7.29 12.09
C PHE A 135 6.06 7.30 13.62
N LYS A 136 6.92 8.03 14.32
CA LYS A 136 6.65 8.45 15.70
C LYS A 136 6.57 9.97 15.74
N LEU A 137 5.36 10.46 16.07
CA LEU A 137 5.06 11.83 16.47
C LEU A 137 5.84 12.24 17.72
#